data_AF-A0A5A9F446-F1
#
_entry.id   AF-A0A5A9F446-F1
#
_cell.length_a   1.000
_cell.length_b   1.000
_cell.length_c   1.000
_cell.angle_alpha   90.00
_cell.angle_beta   90.00
_cell.angle_gamma   90.00
#
_symmetry.space_group_name_H-M   'P 1'
#
loop_
_entity.id
_entity.type
_entity.pdbx_description
1 polymer ?
#
loop_
_entity_poly.entity_id
_entity_poly.type
_entity_poly.pdbx_seq_one_letter_code
_entity_poly.pdbx_strand_id
1 'polypeptide(L)'
;MTSTSDATMPRAVNAAIMTSDAFVCWLHTMQWTHAKAAQELGLSMSRIDEMLRGAKRGTNTPTTIPAYMSLACAALAEGLPPFAWDEEKGVMPPEDFERWRAEMGRELDLGKPVPFRQIAGMLRLSSVETPAYWARGVRRDGKPAPIYRDRALALNALLHGLMPWTAER
;
A
#
# COMPACT_ATOMS: atom_id res chain seq x y z
N MET A 1 -9.83 27.27 31.61
CA MET A 1 -10.66 26.15 31.14
C MET A 1 -11.15 26.48 29.74
N THR A 2 -10.54 25.87 28.74
CA THR A 2 -11.08 25.75 27.37
C THR A 2 -10.68 24.36 26.92
N SER A 3 -11.58 23.41 27.17
CA SER A 3 -11.56 22.11 26.52
C SER A 3 -11.88 22.29 25.05
N THR A 4 -11.02 21.82 24.17
CA THR A 4 -11.49 21.05 23.02
C THR A 4 -10.43 20.00 22.74
N SER A 5 -10.77 18.79 23.15
CA SER A 5 -10.09 17.56 22.77
C SER A 5 -10.04 17.50 21.26
N ASP A 6 -8.90 17.83 20.66
CA ASP A 6 -8.67 17.50 19.26
C ASP A 6 -8.42 15.99 19.25
N ALA A 7 -9.49 15.27 18.95
CA ALA A 7 -9.52 13.82 18.96
C ALA A 7 -8.42 13.33 18.04
N THR A 8 -7.42 12.70 18.66
CA THR A 8 -6.37 11.88 18.06
C THR A 8 -7.01 10.84 17.16
N MET A 9 -7.35 11.24 15.93
CA MET A 9 -7.66 10.30 14.87
C MET A 9 -6.42 9.40 14.75
N PRO A 10 -6.56 8.06 14.83
CA PRO A 10 -5.42 7.20 14.58
C PRO A 10 -4.88 7.53 13.20
N ARG A 11 -3.64 8.05 13.12
CA ARG A 11 -3.02 8.50 11.87
C ARG A 11 -2.98 7.39 10.81
N ALA A 12 -2.95 6.13 11.23
CA ALA A 12 -3.14 5.01 10.31
C ALA A 12 -4.62 4.65 10.14
N VAL A 13 -5.08 4.77 8.89
CA VAL A 13 -6.39 4.34 8.45
C VAL A 13 -6.27 2.99 7.76
N ASN A 14 -7.21 2.09 7.99
CA ASN A 14 -7.20 0.80 7.30
C ASN A 14 -7.42 1.00 5.80
N ALA A 15 -6.70 0.24 4.99
CA ALA A 15 -6.89 0.18 3.56
C ALA A 15 -8.33 -0.20 3.20
N ALA A 16 -8.88 0.45 2.18
CA ALA A 16 -10.20 0.16 1.63
C ALA A 16 -10.08 -0.58 0.29
N ILE A 17 -11.05 -1.45 -0.01
CA ILE A 17 -11.11 -2.09 -1.33
C ILE A 17 -11.35 -0.99 -2.36
N MET A 18 -10.46 -0.89 -3.35
CA MET A 18 -10.59 0.03 -4.45
C MET A 18 -11.44 -0.61 -5.55
N THR A 19 -12.43 0.10 -6.08
CA THR A 19 -13.20 -0.37 -7.24
C THR A 19 -12.49 -0.04 -8.55
N SER A 20 -12.91 -0.68 -9.64
CA SER A 20 -12.46 -0.34 -10.99
C SER A 20 -12.70 1.14 -11.29
N ASP A 21 -13.89 1.66 -10.95
CA ASP A 21 -14.26 3.05 -11.17
C ASP A 21 -13.36 4.02 -10.38
N ALA A 22 -13.08 3.71 -9.11
CA ALA A 22 -12.14 4.50 -8.31
C ALA A 22 -10.73 4.49 -8.92
N PHE A 23 -10.29 3.38 -9.50
CA PHE A 23 -8.99 3.27 -10.17
C PHE A 23 -8.95 4.05 -11.48
N VAL A 24 -10.04 4.06 -12.24
CA VAL A 24 -10.20 4.91 -13.44
C VAL A 24 -10.14 6.39 -13.05
N CYS A 25 -10.88 6.81 -12.01
CA CYS A 25 -10.85 8.18 -11.50
C CYS A 25 -9.44 8.60 -11.06
N TRP A 26 -8.74 7.74 -10.32
CA TRP A 26 -7.35 7.97 -9.95
C TRP A 26 -6.46 8.18 -11.18
N LEU A 27 -6.49 7.25 -12.13
CA LEU A 27 -5.64 7.32 -13.32
C LEU A 27 -5.90 8.59 -14.15
N HIS A 28 -7.17 8.96 -14.28
CA HIS A 28 -7.58 10.20 -14.94
C HIS A 28 -7.05 11.44 -14.21
N THR A 29 -7.12 11.45 -12.87
CA THR A 29 -6.58 12.54 -12.03
C THR A 29 -5.09 12.69 -12.20
N MET A 30 -4.36 11.58 -12.27
CA MET A 30 -2.92 11.60 -12.50
C MET A 30 -2.53 12.05 -13.92
N GLN A 31 -3.47 12.06 -14.87
CA GLN A 31 -3.22 12.31 -16.29
C GLN A 31 -2.13 11.38 -16.86
N TRP A 32 -2.09 10.13 -16.39
CA TRP A 32 -1.07 9.17 -16.77
C TRP A 32 -1.55 8.19 -17.83
N THR A 33 -0.59 7.69 -18.62
CA THR A 33 -0.82 6.54 -19.50
C THR A 33 -0.85 5.24 -18.69
N HIS A 34 -1.42 4.17 -19.25
CA HIS A 34 -1.42 2.85 -18.60
C HIS A 34 0.02 2.35 -18.37
N ALA A 35 0.93 2.65 -19.30
CA ALA A 35 2.35 2.30 -19.18
C ALA A 35 3.03 3.04 -18.02
N LYS A 36 2.75 4.33 -17.86
CA LYS A 36 3.27 5.11 -16.72
C LYS A 36 2.71 4.60 -15.39
N ALA A 37 1.42 4.32 -15.32
CA ALA A 37 0.80 3.75 -14.11
C ALA A 37 1.38 2.37 -13.76
N ALA A 38 1.58 1.50 -14.77
CA ALA A 38 2.24 0.21 -14.60
C ALA A 38 3.64 0.37 -14.00
N GLN A 39 4.44 1.28 -14.55
CA GLN A 39 5.79 1.58 -14.06
C GLN A 39 5.76 2.10 -12.62
N GLU A 40 4.95 3.12 -12.32
CA GLU A 40 4.96 3.76 -10.99
C GLU A 40 4.42 2.85 -9.89
N LEU A 41 3.43 2.01 -10.19
CA LEU A 41 2.91 1.02 -9.24
C LEU A 41 3.76 -0.26 -9.17
N GLY A 42 4.69 -0.46 -10.10
CA GLY A 42 5.45 -1.71 -10.23
C GLY A 42 4.59 -2.91 -10.63
N LEU A 43 3.62 -2.68 -11.53
CA LEU A 43 2.70 -3.69 -12.04
C LEU A 43 2.94 -3.94 -13.54
N SER A 44 2.42 -5.05 -14.06
CA SER A 44 2.39 -5.27 -15.51
C SER A 44 1.29 -4.45 -16.16
N MET A 45 1.46 -4.09 -17.45
CA MET A 45 0.39 -3.43 -18.21
C MET A 45 -0.90 -4.25 -18.25
N SER A 46 -0.78 -5.58 -18.39
CA SER A 46 -1.94 -6.46 -18.35
C SER A 46 -2.70 -6.35 -17.02
N ARG A 47 -2.00 -6.13 -15.91
CA ARG A 47 -2.65 -5.95 -14.61
C ARG A 47 -3.37 -4.61 -14.54
N ILE A 48 -2.78 -3.54 -15.06
CA ILE A 48 -3.44 -2.23 -15.17
C ILE A 48 -4.73 -2.35 -15.99
N ASP A 49 -4.67 -2.99 -17.16
CA ASP A 49 -5.84 -3.16 -18.03
C ASP A 49 -6.94 -4.00 -17.37
N GLU A 50 -6.59 -5.02 -16.58
CA GLU A 50 -7.57 -5.76 -15.77
C GLU A 50 -8.22 -4.87 -14.71
N MET A 51 -7.42 -4.11 -13.97
CA MET A 51 -7.90 -3.23 -12.90
C MET A 51 -8.83 -2.14 -13.43
N LEU A 52 -8.55 -1.57 -14.61
CA LEU A 52 -9.40 -0.58 -15.27
C LEU A 52 -10.71 -1.17 -15.82
N ARG A 53 -10.68 -2.44 -16.25
CA ARG A 53 -11.86 -3.15 -16.77
C ARG A 53 -12.76 -3.69 -15.66
N GLY A 54 -12.22 -3.92 -14.47
CA GLY A 54 -12.92 -4.65 -13.40
C GLY A 54 -13.00 -6.15 -13.63
N ALA A 55 -12.36 -6.71 -14.67
CA ALA A 55 -12.42 -8.13 -15.01
C ALA A 55 -11.09 -8.65 -15.58
N LYS A 56 -10.79 -9.92 -15.26
CA LYS A 56 -9.63 -10.67 -15.77
C LYS A 56 -9.70 -10.84 -17.28
N ARG A 57 -8.55 -10.83 -17.93
CA ARG A 57 -8.47 -10.96 -19.39
C ARG A 57 -8.97 -12.35 -19.83
N GLY A 58 -9.89 -12.38 -20.79
CA GLY A 58 -10.33 -13.61 -21.46
C GLY A 58 -11.33 -14.48 -20.69
N THR A 59 -11.65 -14.19 -19.42
CA THR A 59 -12.54 -15.04 -18.61
C THR A 59 -13.78 -14.33 -18.08
N ASN A 60 -13.92 -13.00 -18.29
CA ASN A 60 -14.96 -12.14 -17.68
C ASN A 60 -15.09 -12.26 -16.16
N THR A 61 -14.14 -12.93 -15.50
CA THR A 61 -14.14 -13.10 -14.05
C THR A 61 -13.82 -11.75 -13.41
N PRO A 62 -14.58 -11.30 -12.39
CA PRO A 62 -14.27 -10.06 -11.69
C PRO A 62 -12.82 -10.02 -11.22
N THR A 63 -12.16 -8.89 -11.44
CA THR A 63 -10.84 -8.63 -10.87
C THR A 63 -11.03 -7.96 -9.52
N THR A 64 -10.32 -8.43 -8.50
CA THR A 64 -10.25 -7.74 -7.22
C THR A 64 -9.02 -6.85 -7.21
N ILE A 65 -9.19 -5.56 -6.91
CA ILE A 65 -8.08 -4.67 -6.59
C ILE A 65 -7.80 -4.82 -5.09
N PRO A 66 -6.59 -5.24 -4.69
CA PRO A 66 -6.25 -5.37 -3.29
C PRO A 66 -6.36 -4.04 -2.55
N ALA A 67 -6.81 -4.07 -1.30
CA ALA A 67 -7.12 -2.85 -0.57
C ALA A 67 -5.90 -1.93 -0.40
N TYR A 68 -4.70 -2.46 -0.13
CA TYR A 68 -3.47 -1.65 -0.03
C TYR A 68 -3.18 -0.83 -1.30
N MET A 69 -3.75 -1.20 -2.46
CA MET A 69 -3.58 -0.44 -3.70
C MET A 69 -4.22 0.94 -3.62
N SER A 70 -5.31 1.10 -2.86
CA SER A 70 -5.93 2.41 -2.61
C SER A 70 -4.96 3.35 -1.89
N LEU A 71 -4.15 2.84 -0.96
CA LEU A 71 -3.10 3.59 -0.27
C LEU A 71 -1.91 3.86 -1.20
N ALA A 72 -1.51 2.89 -2.02
CA ALA A 72 -0.44 3.09 -3.00
C ALA A 72 -0.79 4.19 -4.01
N CYS A 73 -2.03 4.20 -4.51
CA CYS A 73 -2.55 5.25 -5.38
C CYS A 73 -2.61 6.60 -4.67
N ALA A 74 -3.01 6.63 -3.40
CA ALA A 74 -3.01 7.85 -2.58
C ALA A 74 -1.59 8.42 -2.40
N ALA A 75 -0.59 7.58 -2.11
CA ALA A 75 0.81 8.02 -2.04
C ALA A 75 1.26 8.70 -3.34
N LEU A 76 1.01 8.07 -4.48
CA LEU A 76 1.40 8.63 -5.78
C LEU A 76 0.66 9.93 -6.10
N ALA A 77 -0.62 10.05 -5.74
CA ALA A 77 -1.38 11.28 -5.94
C ALA A 77 -0.85 12.46 -5.10
N GLU A 78 -0.29 12.18 -3.92
CA GLU A 78 0.42 13.17 -3.09
C GLU A 78 1.88 13.36 -3.49
N GLY A 79 2.35 12.72 -4.58
CA GLY A 79 3.73 12.80 -5.03
C GLY A 79 4.74 12.07 -4.13
N LEU A 80 4.27 11.15 -3.28
CA LEU A 80 5.15 10.37 -2.41
C LEU A 80 5.80 9.21 -3.18
N PRO A 81 7.12 8.99 -3.00
CA PRO A 81 7.80 7.83 -3.55
C PRO A 81 7.48 6.56 -2.74
N PRO A 82 7.80 5.36 -3.27
CA PRO A 82 7.82 4.15 -2.46
C PRO A 82 8.82 4.30 -1.29
N PHE A 83 8.43 3.90 -0.07
CA PHE A 83 9.30 4.03 1.11
C PHE A 83 10.56 3.17 0.94
N ALA A 84 11.74 3.79 1.05
CA ALA A 84 13.04 3.13 1.06
C ALA A 84 13.22 2.08 -0.05
N TRP A 85 12.80 2.45 -1.26
CA TRP A 85 12.86 1.58 -2.41
C TRP A 85 14.29 1.45 -2.94
N ASP A 86 14.76 0.21 -3.09
CA ASP A 86 16.04 -0.09 -3.72
C ASP A 86 15.81 -0.30 -5.22
N GLU A 87 16.19 0.70 -6.03
CA GLU A 87 16.01 0.64 -7.49
C GLU A 87 16.90 -0.42 -8.15
N GLU A 88 18.04 -0.79 -7.54
CA GLU A 88 18.92 -1.83 -8.09
C GLU A 88 18.33 -3.22 -7.86
N LYS A 89 17.80 -3.48 -6.66
CA LYS A 89 17.20 -4.77 -6.32
C LYS A 89 15.73 -4.88 -6.75
N GLY A 90 15.09 -3.76 -7.06
CA GLY A 90 13.67 -3.70 -7.43
C GLY A 90 12.73 -4.16 -6.31
N VAL A 91 13.13 -3.96 -5.05
CA VAL A 91 12.36 -4.31 -3.83
C VAL A 91 12.70 -3.34 -2.70
N MET A 92 11.83 -3.25 -1.69
CA MET A 92 12.18 -2.63 -0.41
C MET A 92 12.89 -3.67 0.49
N PRO A 93 14.10 -3.38 1.01
CA PRO A 93 14.82 -4.29 1.90
C PRO A 93 14.13 -4.58 3.24
N PRO A 94 14.32 -5.78 3.84
CA PRO A 94 13.75 -6.13 5.15
C PRO A 94 14.11 -5.17 6.29
N GLU A 95 15.34 -4.68 6.32
CA GLU A 95 15.83 -3.73 7.32
C GLU A 95 15.10 -2.38 7.25
N ASP A 96 14.77 -1.93 6.04
CA ASP A 96 13.98 -0.73 5.83
C ASP A 96 12.53 -0.93 6.27
N PHE A 97 12.00 -2.16 6.16
CA PHE A 97 10.68 -2.49 6.68
C PHE A 97 10.63 -2.48 8.19
N GLU A 98 11.65 -3.01 8.86
CA GLU A 98 11.79 -2.88 10.31
C GLU A 98 11.95 -1.42 10.75
N ARG A 99 12.67 -0.59 9.98
CA ARG A 99 12.73 0.86 10.23
C ARG A 99 11.35 1.50 10.13
N TRP A 100 10.61 1.22 9.06
CA TRP A 100 9.23 1.71 8.89
C TRP A 100 8.35 1.28 10.08
N ARG A 101 8.43 0.02 10.51
CA ARG A 101 7.65 -0.48 11.66
C ARG A 101 7.96 0.27 12.95
N ALA A 102 9.24 0.58 13.19
CA ALA A 102 9.66 1.33 14.36
C ALA A 102 9.18 2.79 14.30
N GLU A 103 9.25 3.43 13.14
CA GLU A 103 8.79 4.80 12.93
C GLU A 103 7.28 4.92 13.11
N MET A 104 6.51 4.08 12.41
CA MET A 104 5.06 4.02 12.56
C MET A 104 4.65 3.68 14.00
N GLY A 105 5.45 2.88 14.71
CA GLY A 105 5.21 2.57 16.12
C GLY A 105 5.32 3.78 17.05
N ARG A 106 6.21 4.74 16.73
CA ARG A 106 6.29 6.04 17.42
C ARG A 106 5.11 6.94 17.07
N GLU A 107 4.75 7.00 15.79
CA GLU A 107 3.59 7.79 15.33
C GLU A 107 2.26 7.35 15.96
N LEU A 108 2.16 6.07 16.31
CA LEU A 108 1.00 5.47 16.98
C LEU A 108 1.14 5.42 18.51
N ASP A 109 2.19 6.01 19.08
CA ASP A 109 2.49 6.01 20.53
C ASP A 109 2.45 4.61 21.18
N LEU A 110 2.98 3.61 20.49
CA LEU A 110 2.95 2.21 20.96
C LEU A 110 4.11 1.88 21.91
N GLY A 111 5.14 2.73 21.98
CA GLY A 111 6.41 2.45 22.67
C GLY A 111 7.23 1.30 22.08
N LYS A 112 6.84 0.76 20.92
CA LYS A 112 7.47 -0.38 20.24
C LYS A 112 7.12 -0.39 18.74
N PRO A 113 7.85 -1.14 17.89
CA PRO A 113 7.49 -1.29 16.49
C PRO A 113 6.08 -1.87 16.30
N VAL A 114 5.38 -1.45 15.24
CA VAL A 114 4.00 -1.89 14.99
C VAL A 114 3.91 -3.42 14.90
N PRO A 115 2.96 -4.08 15.61
CA PRO A 115 2.78 -5.52 15.54
C PRO A 115 2.37 -6.00 14.14
N PHE A 116 2.87 -7.17 13.71
CA PHE A 116 2.55 -7.75 12.40
C PHE A 116 1.05 -7.91 12.13
N ARG A 117 0.28 -8.30 13.14
CA ARG A 117 -1.18 -8.41 13.04
C ARG A 117 -1.84 -7.07 12.70
N GLN A 118 -1.35 -5.99 13.30
CA GLN A 118 -1.85 -4.64 13.03
C GLN A 118 -1.47 -4.20 11.62
N ILE A 119 -0.25 -4.47 11.15
CA ILE A 119 0.17 -4.18 9.77
C ILE A 119 -0.70 -4.92 8.75
N ALA A 120 -0.96 -6.22 8.99
CA ALA A 120 -1.86 -7.00 8.14
C ALA A 120 -3.28 -6.43 8.13
N GLY A 121 -3.76 -5.89 9.25
CA GLY A 121 -5.03 -5.16 9.34
C GLY A 121 -5.02 -3.86 8.54
N MET A 122 -4.01 -3.01 8.76
CA MET A 122 -3.86 -1.71 8.08
C MET A 122 -3.78 -1.86 6.57
N LEU A 123 -3.08 -2.87 6.07
CA LEU A 123 -2.95 -3.14 4.63
C LEU A 123 -4.02 -4.10 4.09
N ARG A 124 -4.91 -4.62 4.94
CA ARG A 124 -5.89 -5.68 4.62
C ARG A 124 -5.26 -6.86 3.86
N LEU A 125 -4.14 -7.36 4.37
CA LEU A 125 -3.50 -8.55 3.84
C LEU A 125 -4.31 -9.80 4.20
N SER A 126 -4.30 -10.81 3.32
CA SER A 126 -4.97 -12.09 3.57
C SER A 126 -4.27 -12.95 4.61
N SER A 127 -3.00 -12.67 4.94
CA SER A 127 -2.22 -13.40 5.94
C SER A 127 -1.50 -12.45 6.88
N VAL A 128 -1.62 -12.72 8.18
CA VAL A 128 -0.87 -12.05 9.25
C VAL A 128 0.61 -12.44 9.27
N GLU A 129 0.99 -13.52 8.59
CA GLU A 129 2.39 -13.94 8.48
C GLU A 129 3.14 -13.13 7.42
N THR A 130 2.46 -12.51 6.46
CA THR A 130 3.10 -11.76 5.38
C THR A 130 4.04 -10.66 5.89
N PRO A 131 3.63 -9.80 6.85
CA PRO A 131 4.54 -8.83 7.46
C PRO A 131 5.73 -9.49 8.19
N ALA A 132 5.54 -10.66 8.80
CA ALA A 132 6.62 -11.38 9.46
C ALA A 132 7.60 -12.01 8.45
N TYR A 133 7.15 -12.35 7.24
CA TYR A 133 8.04 -12.78 6.15
C TYR A 133 8.84 -11.61 5.59
N TRP A 134 8.21 -10.45 5.41
CA TRP A 134 8.89 -9.21 5.00
C TRP A 134 10.02 -8.82 5.94
N ALA A 135 9.75 -8.81 7.25
CA ALA A 135 10.74 -8.58 8.30
C ALA A 135 11.96 -9.51 8.23
N ARG A 136 11.75 -10.76 7.80
CA ARG A 136 12.81 -11.77 7.70
C ARG A 136 13.46 -11.81 6.32
N GLY A 137 12.86 -11.20 5.31
CA GLY A 137 13.23 -11.35 3.89
C GLY A 137 12.94 -12.71 3.26
N VAL A 138 12.47 -13.69 4.04
CA VAL A 138 12.23 -15.07 3.59
C VAL A 138 10.90 -15.63 4.11
N ARG A 139 10.27 -16.46 3.27
CA ARG A 139 9.05 -17.22 3.56
C ARG A 139 9.37 -18.50 4.32
N ARG A 140 8.32 -19.18 4.80
CA ARG A 140 8.45 -20.48 5.50
C ARG A 140 9.07 -21.59 4.64
N ASP A 141 8.88 -21.54 3.33
CA ASP A 141 9.46 -22.49 2.36
C ASP A 141 10.88 -22.10 1.90
N GLY A 142 11.51 -21.12 2.56
CA GLY A 142 12.86 -20.65 2.25
C GLY A 142 12.95 -19.72 1.03
N LYS A 143 11.83 -19.46 0.34
CA LYS A 143 11.81 -18.54 -0.80
C LYS A 143 11.87 -17.08 -0.34
N PRO A 144 12.40 -16.15 -1.17
CA PRO A 144 12.36 -14.73 -0.87
C PRO A 144 10.94 -14.22 -0.58
N ALA A 145 10.84 -13.26 0.34
CA ALA A 145 9.61 -12.56 0.69
C ALA A 145 9.72 -11.07 0.31
N PRO A 146 9.75 -10.74 -0.99
CA PRO A 146 9.97 -9.38 -1.46
C PRO A 146 8.83 -8.45 -1.06
N ILE A 147 9.20 -7.20 -0.75
CA ILE A 147 8.27 -6.09 -0.60
C ILE A 147 8.33 -5.30 -1.90
N TYR A 148 7.31 -5.46 -2.75
CA TYR A 148 7.23 -4.79 -4.04
C TYR A 148 6.77 -3.33 -3.92
N ARG A 149 6.93 -2.59 -5.02
CA ARG A 149 6.76 -1.12 -5.09
C ARG A 149 5.40 -0.65 -4.58
N ASP A 150 4.33 -1.33 -4.96
CA ASP A 150 2.97 -1.05 -4.50
C ASP A 150 2.81 -1.18 -2.97
N ARG A 151 3.49 -2.14 -2.33
CA ARG A 151 3.49 -2.26 -0.87
C ARG A 151 4.32 -1.17 -0.23
N ALA A 152 5.50 -0.86 -0.78
CA ALA A 152 6.34 0.23 -0.29
C ALA A 152 5.65 1.61 -0.38
N LEU A 153 4.86 1.84 -1.43
CA LEU A 153 3.99 3.01 -1.57
C LEU A 153 2.90 3.03 -0.50
N ALA A 154 2.19 1.92 -0.30
CA ALA A 154 1.13 1.82 0.71
C ALA A 154 1.67 2.03 2.14
N LEU A 155 2.88 1.54 2.44
CA LEU A 155 3.56 1.81 3.70
C LEU A 155 3.89 3.29 3.87
N ASN A 156 4.35 3.96 2.81
CA ASN A 156 4.64 5.40 2.87
C ASN A 156 3.38 6.23 3.07
N ALA A 157 2.27 5.85 2.42
CA ALA A 157 0.96 6.47 2.61
C ALA A 157 0.50 6.41 4.08
N LEU A 158 0.64 5.24 4.72
CA LEU A 158 0.29 5.07 6.14
C LEU A 158 1.14 5.95 7.05
N LEU A 159 2.44 6.05 6.77
CA LEU A 159 3.36 6.86 7.57
C LEU A 159 3.01 8.35 7.49
N HIS A 160 2.54 8.80 6.33
CA HIS A 160 2.07 10.18 6.11
C HIS A 160 0.61 10.41 6.48
N GLY A 161 -0.06 9.40 7.07
CA GLY A 161 -1.45 9.49 7.50
C GLY A 161 -2.46 9.71 6.36
N LEU A 162 -2.15 9.23 5.16
CA LEU A 162 -3.02 9.39 4.00
C LEU A 162 -4.25 8.48 4.09
N MET A 163 -5.39 9.00 3.63
CA MET A 163 -6.61 8.23 3.42
C MET A 163 -6.48 7.35 2.16
N PRO A 164 -7.05 6.14 2.17
CA PRO A 164 -7.27 5.34 0.95
C PRO A 164 -7.90 6.15 -0.18
N TRP A 165 -7.38 6.02 -1.41
CA TRP A 165 -8.04 6.60 -2.58
C TRP A 165 -9.41 5.97 -2.82
N THR A 166 -10.43 6.81 -3.05
CA THR A 166 -11.79 6.41 -3.40
C THR A 166 -12.28 7.22 -4.61
N ALA A 167 -13.42 6.83 -5.21
CA ALA A 167 -13.98 7.55 -6.36
C ALA A 167 -14.55 8.94 -6.00
N GLU A 168 -14.75 9.23 -4.71
CA GLU A 168 -15.35 10.48 -4.20
C GLU A 168 -14.30 11.56 -3.88
N ARG A 169 -13.01 11.25 -4.06
CA ARG A 169 -11.89 12.17 -3.79
C ARG A 169 -11.62 13.07 -4.99
#